data_AF-A0A2E5W1Y3-F1
#
_entry.id   AF-A0A2E5W1Y3-F1
#
_cell.length_a   1.000
_cell.length_b   1.000
_cell.length_c   1.000
_cell.angle_alpha   90.00
_cell.angle_beta   90.00
_cell.angle_gamma   90.00
#
_symmetry.space_group_name_H-M   'P 1'
#
loop_
_entity.id
_entity.type
_entity.pdbx_description
1 polymer ?
#
loop_
_entity_poly.entity_id
_entity_poly.type
_entity_poly.pdbx_seq_one_letter_code
_entity_poly.pdbx_strand_id
1 'polypeptide(L)'
;MDADPVCGSAHSSPVLSENFKMASDGSMAEALVYLKNVSYNGGIPSEPAILDQKGCIYVPHVFGMVAGQELLIKNSDPTLHNIHSMPKVNKEFNFAMPKVVKEKKTTFSKSEPNPFYIKCDVHPWMKSWVLVSDHPYFAVTDAKGKFSIEGIPAGTYEVVCWQEKFGKRTLSAKVTIGDGNTTKDFVFTRPKKK
;
A
#
# COMPACT_ATOMS: atom_id res chain seq x y z
N MET A 1 9.48 -13.10 14.23
CA MET A 1 10.65 -12.93 13.36
C MET A 1 11.72 -13.97 13.70
N ASP A 2 11.99 -14.19 14.98
CA ASP A 2 13.03 -15.09 15.51
C ASP A 2 12.92 -16.58 15.13
N ALA A 3 11.80 -17.01 14.54
CA ALA A 3 11.61 -18.37 14.06
C ALA A 3 12.51 -18.71 12.84
N ASP A 4 12.96 -17.70 12.09
CA ASP A 4 13.93 -17.84 11.00
C ASP A 4 15.21 -17.07 11.39
N PRO A 5 16.38 -17.73 11.54
CA PRO A 5 17.63 -17.07 11.94
C PRO A 5 18.09 -15.97 10.99
N VAL A 6 17.81 -16.10 9.69
CA VAL A 6 18.11 -15.04 8.70
C VAL A 6 17.28 -13.80 9.04
N CYS A 7 16.01 -14.01 9.37
CA CYS A 7 15.11 -12.91 9.73
C CYS A 7 15.43 -12.28 11.08
N GLY A 8 15.72 -13.10 12.10
CA GLY A 8 16.09 -12.59 13.43
C GLY A 8 17.40 -11.80 13.43
N SER A 9 18.33 -12.13 12.52
CA SER A 9 19.62 -11.42 12.39
C SER A 9 19.60 -10.27 11.37
N ALA A 10 18.51 -10.09 10.61
CA ALA A 10 18.42 -9.06 9.58
C ALA A 10 18.32 -7.62 10.15
N HIS A 11 18.06 -7.48 11.46
CA HIS A 11 17.89 -6.18 12.12
C HIS A 11 18.72 -6.09 13.39
N SER A 12 19.30 -4.90 13.62
CA SER A 12 20.02 -4.59 14.86
C SER A 12 19.10 -4.13 16.00
N SER A 13 17.81 -3.99 15.73
CA SER A 13 16.79 -3.55 16.68
C SER A 13 15.47 -4.27 16.42
N PRO A 14 14.55 -4.35 17.41
CA PRO A 14 13.28 -5.02 17.22
C PRO A 14 12.48 -4.43 16.06
N VAL A 15 11.99 -5.29 15.17
CA VAL A 15 11.04 -4.89 14.12
C VAL A 15 9.65 -4.82 14.71
N LEU A 16 9.11 -3.61 14.79
CA LEU A 16 7.74 -3.38 15.23
C LEU A 16 6.75 -3.58 14.08
N SER A 17 5.50 -3.86 14.44
CA SER A 17 4.45 -4.02 13.45
C SER A 17 4.18 -2.70 12.72
N GLU A 18 4.17 -2.74 11.39
CA GLU A 18 3.95 -1.58 10.52
C GLU A 18 2.46 -1.23 10.36
N ASN A 19 1.56 -2.00 10.98
CA ASN A 19 0.12 -1.81 10.83
C ASN A 19 -0.44 -0.53 11.45
N PHE A 20 0.34 0.24 12.23
CA PHE A 20 -0.07 1.51 12.83
C PHE A 20 1.15 2.37 13.20
N LYS A 21 1.65 3.15 12.25
CA LYS A 21 2.81 4.03 12.46
C LYS A 21 2.37 5.46 12.74
N MET A 22 2.40 5.84 14.03
CA MET A 22 2.05 7.18 14.48
C MET A 22 3.25 7.84 15.15
N ALA A 23 3.57 9.06 14.73
CA ALA A 23 4.59 9.89 15.36
C ALA A 23 4.09 10.46 16.70
N SER A 24 5.01 11.03 17.49
CA SER A 24 4.71 11.59 18.82
C SER A 24 3.74 12.76 18.79
N ASP A 25 3.67 13.49 17.67
CA ASP A 25 2.74 14.60 17.43
C ASP A 25 1.35 14.14 16.92
N GLY A 26 1.16 12.83 16.77
CA GLY A 26 -0.08 12.25 16.25
C GLY A 26 -0.12 12.08 14.74
N SER A 27 0.92 12.47 14.00
CA SER A 27 0.98 12.26 12.54
C SER A 27 0.99 10.78 12.19
N MET A 28 0.23 10.39 11.17
CA MET A 28 0.06 8.99 10.77
C MET A 28 0.79 8.73 9.45
N ALA A 29 1.78 7.82 9.47
CA ALA A 29 2.40 7.32 8.25
C ALA A 29 1.62 6.14 7.68
N GLU A 30 1.83 5.86 6.39
CA GLU A 30 1.29 4.67 5.71
C GLU A 30 -0.24 4.60 5.67
N ALA A 31 -0.93 5.73 5.87
CA ALA A 31 -2.30 5.91 5.44
C ALA A 31 -2.33 6.15 3.92
N LEU A 32 -3.23 5.47 3.23
CA LEU A 32 -3.43 5.63 1.79
C LEU A 32 -4.54 6.65 1.54
N VAL A 33 -4.24 7.69 0.76
CA VAL A 33 -5.19 8.70 0.30
C VAL A 33 -5.44 8.50 -1.18
N TYR A 34 -6.69 8.39 -1.61
CA TYR A 34 -7.02 8.17 -3.02
C TYR A 34 -8.37 8.79 -3.39
N LEU A 35 -8.51 9.16 -4.66
CA LEU A 35 -9.76 9.65 -5.21
C LEU A 35 -10.66 8.49 -5.65
N LYS A 36 -11.97 8.73 -5.64
CA LYS A 36 -12.99 7.89 -6.25
C LYS A 36 -13.72 8.66 -7.35
N ASN A 37 -14.33 7.91 -8.26
CA ASN A 37 -15.12 8.42 -9.38
C ASN A 37 -14.30 9.33 -10.32
N VAL A 38 -13.02 9.03 -10.51
CA VAL A 38 -12.18 9.75 -11.47
C VAL A 38 -12.28 9.09 -12.84
N SER A 39 -12.61 9.88 -13.85
CA SER A 39 -12.43 9.48 -15.25
C SER A 39 -10.97 9.73 -15.64
N TYR A 40 -10.28 8.70 -16.12
CA TYR A 40 -8.86 8.78 -16.46
C TYR A 40 -8.59 8.06 -17.79
N ASN A 41 -7.85 8.72 -18.67
CA ASN A 41 -7.45 8.21 -19.98
C ASN A 41 -5.94 8.37 -20.24
N GLY A 42 -5.15 8.66 -19.21
CA GLY A 42 -3.71 8.89 -19.32
C GLY A 42 -2.85 7.62 -19.51
N GLY A 43 -3.49 6.46 -19.67
CA GLY A 43 -2.82 5.19 -19.93
C GLY A 43 -2.24 4.53 -18.68
N ILE A 44 -1.51 3.43 -18.88
CA ILE A 44 -0.89 2.67 -17.79
C ILE A 44 0.54 3.20 -17.62
N PRO A 45 1.00 3.53 -16.39
CA PRO A 45 2.38 3.90 -16.14
C PRO A 45 3.36 2.82 -16.64
N SER A 46 4.42 3.22 -17.35
CA SER A 46 5.45 2.30 -17.84
C SER A 46 6.38 1.82 -16.73
N GLU A 47 6.61 2.65 -15.72
CA GLU A 47 7.43 2.29 -14.57
C GLU A 47 6.69 1.27 -13.70
N PRO A 48 7.32 0.15 -13.33
CA PRO A 48 6.69 -0.85 -12.50
C PRO A 48 6.48 -0.34 -11.07
N ALA A 49 5.37 -0.74 -10.45
CA ALA A 49 5.28 -0.73 -8.99
C ALA A 49 6.24 -1.77 -8.43
N ILE A 50 6.91 -1.49 -7.31
CA ILE A 50 7.90 -2.40 -6.72
C ILE A 50 7.42 -2.88 -5.35
N LEU A 51 7.53 -4.19 -5.13
CA LEU A 51 7.36 -4.81 -3.83
C LEU A 51 8.58 -5.68 -3.54
N ASP A 52 9.34 -5.38 -2.50
CA ASP A 52 10.57 -6.09 -2.14
C ASP A 52 10.41 -6.87 -0.83
N GLN A 53 10.88 -8.12 -0.83
CA GLN A 53 11.15 -8.90 0.37
C GLN A 53 12.56 -8.54 0.84
N LYS A 54 12.64 -7.66 1.85
CA LYS A 54 13.92 -7.13 2.34
C LYS A 54 13.88 -6.96 3.84
N GLY A 55 14.83 -7.56 4.55
CA GLY A 55 14.84 -7.60 6.01
C GLY A 55 13.70 -8.46 6.56
N CYS A 56 13.25 -9.49 5.85
CA CYS A 56 12.08 -10.29 6.23
C CYS A 56 10.83 -9.46 6.57
N ILE A 57 10.65 -8.37 5.83
CA ILE A 57 9.43 -7.56 5.74
C ILE A 57 9.14 -7.29 4.26
N TYR A 58 7.94 -6.77 3.98
CA TYR A 58 7.59 -6.30 2.64
C TYR A 58 7.76 -4.79 2.57
N VAL A 59 8.53 -4.34 1.59
CA VAL A 59 8.80 -2.90 1.38
C VAL A 59 8.30 -2.50 -0.01
N PRO A 60 7.41 -1.49 -0.10
CA PRO A 60 6.78 -0.76 0.99
C PRO A 60 5.67 -1.57 1.71
N HIS A 61 5.34 -1.18 2.96
CA HIS A 61 4.21 -1.75 3.71
C HIS A 61 2.85 -1.35 3.10
N VAL A 62 2.75 -0.14 2.54
CA VAL A 62 1.54 0.33 1.83
C VAL A 62 1.96 0.99 0.53
N PHE A 63 1.27 0.66 -0.56
CA PHE A 63 1.46 1.31 -1.87
C PHE A 63 0.18 1.34 -2.69
N GLY A 64 0.22 2.10 -3.78
CA GLY A 64 -0.80 2.08 -4.81
C GLY A 64 -0.17 1.77 -6.17
N MET A 65 -0.98 1.22 -7.07
CA MET A 65 -0.64 0.99 -8.46
C MET A 65 -1.87 1.17 -9.35
N VAL A 66 -1.65 1.36 -10.65
CA VAL A 66 -2.72 1.43 -11.64
C VAL A 66 -3.03 0.02 -12.17
N ALA A 67 -4.30 -0.28 -12.44
CA ALA A 67 -4.71 -1.52 -13.09
C ALA A 67 -3.94 -1.71 -14.42
N GLY A 68 -3.38 -2.90 -14.61
CA GLY A 68 -2.53 -3.25 -15.75
C GLY A 68 -1.07 -2.80 -15.62
N GLN A 69 -0.72 -1.98 -14.62
CA GLN A 69 0.69 -1.64 -14.33
C GLN A 69 1.47 -2.91 -13.95
N GLU A 70 2.72 -3.00 -14.39
CA GLU A 70 3.60 -4.08 -13.95
C GLU A 70 3.89 -3.94 -12.45
N LEU A 71 3.76 -5.05 -11.72
CA LEU A 71 4.28 -5.20 -10.36
C LEU A 71 5.56 -6.03 -10.43
N LEU A 72 6.69 -5.38 -10.15
CA LEU A 72 7.99 -6.02 -10.00
C LEU A 72 8.21 -6.43 -8.55
N ILE A 73 8.17 -7.74 -8.31
CA ILE A 73 8.41 -8.34 -7.01
C ILE A 73 9.87 -8.72 -6.90
N LYS A 74 10.54 -8.32 -5.82
CA LYS A 74 11.95 -8.61 -5.55
C LYS A 74 12.12 -9.44 -4.29
N ASN A 75 13.17 -10.26 -4.25
CA ASN A 75 13.63 -10.92 -3.03
C ASN A 75 15.09 -10.57 -2.75
N SER A 76 15.28 -9.45 -2.06
CA SER A 76 16.58 -9.01 -1.58
C SER A 76 17.12 -9.86 -0.43
N ASP A 77 16.26 -10.62 0.27
CA ASP A 77 16.68 -11.47 1.38
C ASP A 77 17.41 -12.75 0.92
N PRO A 78 18.32 -13.29 1.76
CA PRO A 78 18.98 -14.57 1.50
C PRO A 78 18.16 -15.77 2.00
N THR A 79 16.86 -15.62 2.22
CA THR A 79 15.93 -16.69 2.65
C THR A 79 14.72 -16.83 1.71
N LEU A 80 13.92 -17.88 1.94
CA LEU A 80 12.67 -18.13 1.22
C LEU A 80 11.54 -17.27 1.79
N HIS A 81 10.82 -16.62 0.91
CA HIS A 81 9.52 -16.00 1.18
C HIS A 81 8.49 -16.47 0.15
N ASN A 82 7.24 -16.03 0.25
CA ASN A 82 6.26 -16.24 -0.81
C ASN A 82 5.33 -15.04 -0.94
N ILE A 83 4.90 -14.73 -2.16
CA ILE A 83 3.91 -13.69 -2.38
C ILE A 83 2.55 -14.33 -2.55
N HIS A 84 1.63 -14.03 -1.63
CA HIS A 84 0.24 -14.44 -1.68
C HIS A 84 -0.66 -13.20 -1.67
N SER A 85 -1.25 -12.88 -2.82
CA SER A 85 -2.15 -11.74 -2.99
C SER A 85 -3.58 -12.10 -2.62
N MET A 86 -4.30 -11.21 -1.92
CA MET A 86 -5.70 -11.45 -1.52
C MET A 86 -6.67 -10.44 -2.17
N PRO A 87 -6.69 -10.28 -3.51
CA PRO A 87 -7.58 -9.35 -4.19
C PRO A 87 -9.06 -9.73 -4.02
N LYS A 88 -9.96 -8.78 -4.25
CA LYS A 88 -11.41 -9.03 -4.24
C LYS A 88 -11.95 -9.29 -5.65
N VAL A 89 -11.42 -8.62 -6.66
CA VAL A 89 -11.90 -8.65 -8.05
C VAL A 89 -10.94 -9.41 -8.97
N ASN A 90 -9.64 -9.18 -8.81
CA ASN A 90 -8.60 -9.87 -9.58
C ASN A 90 -8.43 -11.32 -9.12
N LYS A 91 -7.74 -12.13 -9.93
CA LYS A 91 -7.36 -13.49 -9.55
C LYS A 91 -6.25 -13.45 -8.50
N GLU A 92 -6.44 -14.18 -7.41
CA GLU A 92 -5.40 -14.47 -6.44
C GLU A 92 -4.22 -15.17 -7.10
N PHE A 93 -3.01 -14.84 -6.64
CA PHE A 93 -1.82 -15.61 -6.93
C PHE A 93 -1.06 -15.91 -5.64
N ASN A 94 -0.44 -17.08 -5.61
CA ASN A 94 0.45 -17.51 -4.55
C ASN A 94 1.66 -18.21 -5.18
N PHE A 95 2.86 -17.69 -4.93
CA PHE A 95 4.08 -18.34 -5.39
C PHE A 95 5.26 -18.10 -4.44
N ALA A 96 6.13 -19.10 -4.36
CA ALA A 96 7.38 -19.02 -3.64
C ALA A 96 8.39 -18.08 -4.34
N MET A 97 9.18 -17.39 -3.52
CA MET A 97 10.34 -16.59 -3.89
C MET A 97 11.54 -17.13 -3.08
N PRO A 98 12.13 -18.29 -3.45
CA PRO A 98 13.33 -18.79 -2.78
C PRO A 98 14.49 -17.81 -2.97
N LYS A 99 15.54 -17.90 -2.15
CA LYS A 99 16.72 -17.01 -2.19
C LYS A 99 17.38 -16.85 -3.57
N VAL A 100 17.18 -17.80 -4.48
CA VAL A 100 17.71 -17.82 -5.85
C VAL A 100 16.82 -17.09 -6.86
N VAL A 101 15.51 -16.93 -6.58
CA VAL A 101 14.59 -16.16 -7.41
C VAL A 101 14.62 -14.73 -6.89
N LYS A 102 15.37 -13.88 -7.59
CA LYS A 102 15.56 -12.49 -7.18
C LYS A 102 14.46 -11.55 -7.62
N GLU A 103 13.83 -11.82 -8.75
CA GLU A 103 12.77 -10.98 -9.28
C GLU A 103 11.68 -11.82 -9.94
N LYS A 104 10.45 -11.32 -9.88
CA LYS A 104 9.30 -11.86 -10.62
C LYS A 104 8.34 -10.74 -10.96
N LYS A 105 7.82 -10.74 -12.18
CA LYS A 105 6.84 -9.77 -12.66
C LYS A 105 5.44 -10.36 -12.61
N THR A 106 4.47 -9.52 -12.25
CA THR A 106 3.03 -9.84 -12.30
C THR A 106 2.23 -8.56 -12.52
N THR A 107 0.90 -8.64 -12.53
CA THR A 107 0.02 -7.47 -12.65
C THR A 107 -1.36 -7.80 -12.08
N PHE A 108 -2.14 -6.75 -11.81
CA PHE A 108 -3.57 -6.83 -11.54
C PHE A 108 -4.29 -6.10 -12.68
N SER A 109 -5.10 -6.80 -13.46
CA SER A 109 -5.69 -6.26 -14.69
C SER A 109 -6.92 -5.37 -14.48
N LYS A 110 -7.49 -5.37 -13.27
CA LYS A 110 -8.69 -4.59 -12.93
C LYS A 110 -8.46 -3.77 -11.67
N SER A 111 -9.11 -2.63 -11.55
CA SER A 111 -9.18 -1.91 -10.28
C SER A 111 -9.88 -2.73 -9.19
N GLU A 112 -9.53 -2.40 -7.94
CA GLU A 112 -10.11 -2.97 -6.74
C GLU A 112 -10.86 -1.89 -5.97
N PRO A 113 -12.04 -2.20 -5.40
CA PRO A 113 -12.86 -1.19 -4.72
C PRO A 113 -12.21 -0.69 -3.41
N ASN A 114 -11.31 -1.48 -2.81
CA ASN A 114 -10.61 -1.16 -1.58
C ASN A 114 -9.18 -1.73 -1.63
N PRO A 115 -8.25 -1.17 -0.86
CA PRO A 115 -6.95 -1.79 -0.64
C PRO A 115 -7.09 -3.22 -0.10
N PHE A 116 -6.23 -4.11 -0.57
CA PHE A 116 -6.14 -5.49 -0.09
C PHE A 116 -4.71 -5.82 0.28
N TYR A 117 -4.53 -6.88 1.07
CA TYR A 117 -3.21 -7.25 1.55
C TYR A 117 -2.57 -8.34 0.68
N ILE A 118 -1.24 -8.27 0.63
CA ILE A 118 -0.35 -9.30 0.16
C ILE A 118 0.39 -9.82 1.40
N LYS A 119 0.42 -11.13 1.60
CA LYS A 119 1.04 -11.76 2.78
C LYS A 119 2.11 -12.77 2.39
N CYS A 120 2.97 -13.10 3.35
CA CYS A 120 3.79 -14.31 3.33
C CYS A 120 3.09 -15.38 4.17
N ASP A 121 2.87 -16.56 3.60
CA ASP A 121 2.38 -17.74 4.33
C ASP A 121 3.50 -18.41 5.14
N VAL A 122 4.77 -18.25 4.74
CA VAL A 122 5.94 -18.78 5.46
C VAL A 122 6.23 -17.95 6.72
N HIS A 123 6.12 -16.63 6.61
CA HIS A 123 6.44 -15.69 7.69
C HIS A 123 5.22 -14.82 8.01
N PRO A 124 4.34 -15.24 8.95
CA PRO A 124 3.02 -14.62 9.16
C PRO A 124 3.02 -13.15 9.56
N TRP A 125 4.19 -12.59 9.92
CA TRP A 125 4.34 -11.16 10.22
C TRP A 125 4.50 -10.29 8.96
N MET A 126 4.93 -10.87 7.84
CA MET A 126 5.13 -10.14 6.59
C MET A 126 3.79 -9.91 5.91
N LYS A 127 3.45 -8.63 5.79
CA LYS A 127 2.24 -8.16 5.11
C LYS A 127 2.55 -6.82 4.45
N SER A 128 1.93 -6.57 3.31
CA SER A 128 1.88 -5.26 2.65
C SER A 128 0.45 -5.04 2.13
N TRP A 129 0.07 -3.79 1.88
CA TRP A 129 -1.22 -3.41 1.33
C TRP A 129 -1.06 -2.67 0.02
N VAL A 130 -1.91 -3.01 -0.93
CA VAL A 130 -1.94 -2.40 -2.24
C VAL A 130 -3.34 -1.88 -2.56
N LEU A 131 -3.41 -0.66 -3.07
CA LEU A 131 -4.54 -0.20 -3.86
C LEU A 131 -4.24 -0.41 -5.33
N VAL A 132 -5.15 -1.10 -6.03
CA VAL A 132 -5.15 -1.14 -7.49
C VAL A 132 -6.27 -0.24 -7.98
N SER A 133 -5.93 0.88 -8.62
CA SER A 133 -6.87 1.91 -9.08
C SER A 133 -6.91 1.98 -10.61
N ASP A 134 -7.99 2.52 -11.19
CA ASP A 134 -8.05 2.82 -12.63
C ASP A 134 -7.28 4.10 -13.00
N HIS A 135 -6.71 4.80 -12.02
CA HIS A 135 -6.03 6.08 -12.20
C HIS A 135 -4.88 6.25 -11.19
N PRO A 136 -3.89 7.14 -11.47
CA PRO A 136 -2.73 7.35 -10.60
C PRO A 136 -2.98 8.31 -9.43
N TYR A 137 -4.19 8.86 -9.28
CA TYR A 137 -4.51 9.85 -8.23
C TYR A 137 -4.68 9.23 -6.83
N PHE A 138 -3.56 8.80 -6.26
CA PHE A 138 -3.42 8.30 -4.91
C PHE A 138 -2.05 8.67 -4.34
N ALA A 139 -1.92 8.65 -3.02
CA ALA A 139 -0.68 8.87 -2.30
C ALA A 139 -0.66 8.07 -1.00
N VAL A 140 0.53 7.75 -0.53
CA VAL A 140 0.75 7.20 0.82
C VAL A 140 1.35 8.31 1.67
N THR A 141 0.82 8.48 2.87
CA THR A 141 1.32 9.48 3.82
C THR A 141 2.74 9.14 4.29
N ASP A 142 3.58 10.18 4.36
CA ASP A 142 4.95 10.08 4.85
C ASP A 142 5.02 9.96 6.39
N ALA A 143 6.24 9.90 6.94
CA ALA A 143 6.47 9.83 8.38
C ALA A 143 5.92 11.04 9.18
N LYS A 144 5.61 12.15 8.50
CA LYS A 144 5.01 13.38 9.06
C LYS A 144 3.51 13.47 8.74
N GLY A 145 2.90 12.38 8.25
CA GLY A 145 1.49 12.33 7.90
C GLY A 145 1.10 13.17 6.68
N LYS A 146 2.07 13.61 5.88
CA LYS A 146 1.83 14.46 4.70
C LYS A 146 1.67 13.62 3.45
N PHE A 147 0.84 14.09 2.54
CA PHE A 147 0.65 13.52 1.20
C PHE A 147 0.49 14.65 0.17
N SER A 148 0.80 14.34 -1.09
CA SER A 148 0.52 15.20 -2.24
C SER A 148 0.04 14.32 -3.39
N ILE A 149 -0.99 14.76 -4.10
CA ILE A 149 -1.49 14.10 -5.31
C ILE A 149 -1.57 15.19 -6.38
N GLU A 150 -0.81 15.01 -7.45
CA GLU A 150 -0.65 16.01 -8.51
C GLU A 150 -1.42 15.61 -9.78
N GLY A 151 -1.63 16.59 -10.67
CA GLY A 151 -2.23 16.35 -11.99
C GLY A 151 -3.69 15.90 -11.96
N ILE A 152 -4.40 16.13 -10.85
CA ILE A 152 -5.83 15.81 -10.74
C ILE A 152 -6.60 16.77 -11.67
N PRO A 153 -7.46 16.27 -12.58
CA PRO A 153 -8.29 17.12 -13.42
C PRO A 153 -9.23 17.98 -12.56
N ALA A 154 -9.62 19.15 -13.07
CA ALA A 154 -10.62 19.97 -12.41
C ALA A 154 -11.96 19.20 -12.31
N GLY A 155 -12.60 19.26 -11.15
CA GLY A 155 -13.80 18.48 -10.89
C GLY A 155 -14.12 18.35 -9.41
N THR A 156 -15.23 17.68 -9.09
CA THR A 156 -15.58 17.33 -7.71
C THR A 156 -15.48 15.82 -7.52
N TYR A 157 -14.72 15.41 -6.52
CA TYR A 157 -14.38 14.02 -6.25
C TYR A 157 -14.73 13.64 -4.81
N GLU A 158 -14.89 12.34 -4.56
CA GLU A 158 -14.77 11.80 -3.22
C GLU A 158 -13.30 11.43 -2.99
N VAL A 159 -12.67 12.02 -1.98
CA VAL A 159 -11.35 11.62 -1.50
C VAL A 159 -11.52 10.71 -0.30
N VAL A 160 -10.77 9.62 -0.27
CA VAL A 160 -10.78 8.60 0.77
C VAL A 160 -9.41 8.53 1.42
N CYS A 161 -9.38 8.45 2.75
CA CYS A 161 -8.20 8.13 3.54
C CYS A 161 -8.43 6.79 4.26
N TRP A 162 -7.59 5.81 3.95
CA TRP A 162 -7.64 4.45 4.45
C TRP A 162 -6.40 4.13 5.29
N GLN A 163 -6.57 3.33 6.34
CA GLN A 163 -5.49 2.84 7.19
C GLN A 163 -5.86 1.44 7.73
N GLU A 164 -4.91 0.49 7.71
CA GLU A 164 -5.14 -0.95 7.99
C GLU A 164 -5.96 -1.23 9.26
N LYS A 165 -5.64 -0.58 10.40
CA LYS A 165 -6.29 -0.84 11.70
C LYS A 165 -7.71 -0.33 11.78
N PHE A 166 -8.09 0.62 10.93
CA PHE A 166 -9.47 1.11 10.89
C PHE A 166 -10.38 0.22 10.04
N GLY A 167 -9.82 -0.77 9.32
CA GLY A 167 -10.57 -1.78 8.59
C GLY A 167 -11.53 -1.15 7.56
N LYS A 168 -12.83 -1.43 7.68
CA LYS A 168 -13.87 -0.85 6.80
C LYS A 168 -14.20 0.62 7.11
N ARG A 169 -13.65 1.19 8.17
CA ARG A 169 -13.90 2.59 8.57
C ARG A 169 -12.89 3.50 7.87
N THR A 170 -13.11 3.74 6.58
CA THR A 170 -12.39 4.79 5.88
C THR A 170 -12.94 6.16 6.25
N LEU A 171 -12.09 7.18 6.19
CA LEU A 171 -12.54 8.56 6.20
C LEU A 171 -12.79 8.97 4.75
N SER A 172 -13.90 9.62 4.46
CA SER A 172 -14.12 10.19 3.13
C SER A 172 -14.70 11.60 3.21
N ALA A 173 -14.44 12.37 2.17
CA ALA A 173 -14.93 13.73 2.03
C ALA A 173 -15.10 14.09 0.55
N LYS A 174 -16.00 15.02 0.26
CA LYS A 174 -16.02 15.67 -1.06
C LYS A 174 -14.94 16.74 -1.12
N VAL A 175 -14.23 16.82 -2.24
CA VAL A 175 -13.27 17.88 -2.57
C VAL A 175 -13.55 18.39 -3.97
N THR A 176 -13.42 19.70 -4.16
CA THR A 176 -13.50 20.32 -5.49
C THR A 176 -12.12 20.80 -5.86
N ILE A 177 -11.59 20.24 -6.95
CA ILE A 177 -10.30 20.59 -7.54
C ILE A 177 -10.59 21.61 -8.64
N GLY A 178 -9.95 22.77 -8.54
CA GLY A 178 -9.98 23.83 -9.54
C GLY A 178 -8.55 24.26 -9.87
N ASP A 179 -8.35 25.55 -10.14
CA ASP A 179 -7.02 26.09 -10.37
C ASP A 179 -6.24 26.20 -9.04
N GLY A 180 -5.01 25.67 -9.03
CA GLY A 180 -4.11 25.75 -7.88
C GLY A 180 -4.26 24.63 -6.85
N ASN A 181 -3.85 24.91 -5.62
CA ASN A 181 -3.75 23.90 -4.56
C ASN A 181 -5.06 23.77 -3.78
N THR A 182 -5.51 22.53 -3.57
CA THR A 182 -6.60 22.19 -2.66
C THR A 182 -6.05 21.45 -1.45
N THR A 183 -6.39 21.89 -0.23
CA THR A 183 -5.97 21.23 1.01
C THR A 183 -7.10 20.43 1.62
N LYS A 184 -6.82 19.19 2.02
CA LYS A 184 -7.75 18.37 2.79
C LYS A 184 -7.03 17.55 3.85
N ASP A 185 -7.41 17.78 5.11
CA ASP A 185 -6.90 17.02 6.24
C ASP A 185 -7.85 15.88 6.64
N PHE A 186 -7.27 14.84 7.24
CA PHE A 186 -7.97 13.68 7.77
C PHE A 186 -7.52 13.41 9.20
N VAL A 187 -8.49 13.18 10.10
CA VAL A 187 -8.22 12.85 11.49
C VAL A 187 -8.89 11.54 11.84
N PHE A 188 -8.08 10.51 12.09
CA PHE A 188 -8.56 9.25 12.61
C PHE A 188 -8.86 9.38 14.10
N THR A 189 -10.10 9.08 14.50
CA THR A 189 -10.49 9.08 15.91
C THR A 189 -10.63 7.66 16.42
N ARG A 190 -10.04 7.39 17.59
CA ARG A 190 -10.26 6.11 18.27
C ARG A 190 -11.75 5.97 18.57
N PRO A 191 -12.40 4.87 18.16
CA PRO A 191 -13.80 4.65 18.52
C PRO A 191 -13.93 4.60 20.04
N LYS A 192 -14.93 5.29 20.61
CA LYS A 192 -15.28 5.10 22.03
C LYS A 192 -15.59 3.62 22.23
N LYS A 193 -14.97 2.99 23.24
CA LYS A 193 -15.39 1.65 23.69
C LYS A 193 -16.86 1.76 24.10
N LYS A 194 -17.70 0.88 23.55
CA LYS A 194 -19.05 0.68 24.09
C LYS A 194 -18.96 0.08 25.47
#